data_AF-A0A8S9BTY7-F1
#
_entry.id   AF-A0A8S9BTY7-F1
#
_cell.length_a   1.000
_cell.length_b   1.000
_cell.length_c   1.000
_cell.angle_alpha   90.00
_cell.angle_beta   90.00
_cell.angle_gamma   90.00
#
_symmetry.space_group_name_H-M   'P 1'
#
loop_
_entity.id
_entity.type
_entity.pdbx_description
1 polymer ?
#
loop_
_entity_poly.entity_id
_entity_poly.type
_entity_poly.pdbx_seq_one_letter_code
_entity_poly.pdbx_strand_id
1 'polypeptide(L)'
;MSYSQLADEIILQIIDLIPSVDIENFALIDSRTHRISLHKLQVRQALKRNARVVAARFGCTISPFNSICRRSLDSLERIYSQATAHLDYLELNGDLHWMQPPDPEIAGSNSWNRGQGVSKERLDQLVASGKRVGVEFPKAFLTLMGSTDLMERMFLGGDYFDLGPSLVKCNSDDDKDGGGYVIDFLSDQQCCRYWSLYVAPGGYHCVLNAPYGARCWKCAEVGPYGGDQVVWDDHTKCEVHEGVPIACEKLGVSLAHPNFEAWLAMNYFDGWCSIALRTGKDLTESQREYLNHFGQREEAFIKEN
;
A
#
# COMPACT_ATOMS: atom_id res chain seq x y z
N MET A 1 38.51 -23.33 -0.53
CA MET A 1 37.63 -23.67 0.60
C MET A 1 36.30 -24.12 0.00
N SER A 2 35.73 -25.26 0.41
CA SER A 2 34.45 -25.74 -0.13
C SER A 2 33.27 -25.01 0.54
N TYR A 3 32.18 -24.75 -0.19
CA TYR A 3 30.94 -24.19 0.37
C TYR A 3 30.43 -25.02 1.56
N SER A 4 30.49 -26.35 1.45
CA SER A 4 30.09 -27.29 2.50
C SER A 4 30.90 -27.15 3.80
N GLN A 5 32.05 -26.48 3.77
CA GLN A 5 32.92 -26.24 4.93
C GLN A 5 32.73 -24.85 5.56
N LEU A 6 31.94 -23.96 4.94
CA LEU A 6 31.63 -22.66 5.54
C LEU A 6 30.84 -22.86 6.82
N ALA A 7 31.06 -22.00 7.82
CA ALA A 7 30.30 -22.00 9.08
C ALA A 7 28.87 -21.45 8.85
N ASP A 8 27.90 -21.82 9.71
CA ASP A 8 26.50 -21.36 9.56
C ASP A 8 26.41 -19.82 9.63
N GLU A 9 27.28 -19.20 10.41
CA GLU A 9 27.38 -17.74 10.58
C GLU A 9 27.78 -17.04 9.27
N ILE A 10 28.66 -17.65 8.49
CA ILE A 10 29.07 -17.11 7.18
C ILE A 10 27.91 -17.25 6.19
N ILE A 11 27.18 -18.37 6.23
CA ILE A 11 26.01 -18.57 5.37
C ILE A 11 24.91 -17.57 5.73
N LEU A 12 24.69 -17.27 7.02
CA LEU A 12 23.77 -16.24 7.47
C LEU A 12 24.16 -14.86 6.94
N GLN A 13 25.44 -14.47 7.05
CA GLN A 13 25.92 -13.21 6.48
C GLN A 13 25.71 -13.14 4.96
N ILE A 14 25.92 -14.25 4.24
CA ILE A 14 25.64 -14.32 2.81
C ILE A 14 24.13 -14.13 2.54
N ILE A 15 23.26 -14.79 3.31
CA ILE A 15 21.80 -14.64 3.21
C ILE A 15 21.37 -13.19 3.44
N ASP A 16 22.03 -12.49 4.36
CA ASP A 16 21.76 -11.10 4.66
C ASP A 16 22.14 -10.16 3.50
N LEU A 17 23.16 -10.52 2.74
CA LEU A 17 23.65 -9.75 1.59
C LEU A 17 23.01 -10.13 0.25
N ILE A 18 22.38 -11.31 0.14
CA ILE A 18 21.73 -11.76 -1.09
C ILE A 18 20.42 -10.99 -1.33
N PRO A 19 20.19 -10.46 -2.55
CA PRO A 19 18.89 -9.91 -2.92
C PRO A 19 17.78 -10.93 -2.69
N SER A 20 16.67 -10.51 -2.11
CA SER A 20 15.54 -11.40 -1.82
C SER A 20 14.92 -12.05 -3.06
N VAL A 21 15.13 -11.52 -4.27
CA VAL A 21 14.78 -12.21 -5.53
C VAL A 21 15.54 -13.53 -5.70
N ASP A 22 16.78 -13.58 -5.19
CA ASP A 22 17.69 -14.71 -5.32
C ASP A 22 17.66 -15.66 -4.13
N ILE A 23 17.02 -15.28 -3.01
CA ILE A 23 17.00 -16.14 -1.81
C ILE A 23 16.33 -17.49 -2.06
N GLU A 24 15.34 -17.55 -2.97
CA GLU A 24 14.72 -18.81 -3.38
C GLU A 24 15.72 -19.70 -4.13
N ASN A 25 16.51 -19.11 -5.04
CA ASN A 25 17.55 -19.84 -5.76
C ASN A 25 18.68 -20.28 -4.81
N PHE A 26 19.08 -19.42 -3.87
CA PHE A 26 20.10 -19.74 -2.87
C PHE A 26 19.66 -20.88 -1.97
N ALA A 27 18.39 -20.89 -1.55
CA ALA A 27 17.83 -21.96 -0.73
C ALA A 27 17.70 -23.31 -1.43
N LEU A 28 17.91 -23.39 -2.76
CA LEU A 28 17.93 -24.63 -3.51
C LEU A 28 19.30 -25.32 -3.55
N ILE A 29 20.37 -24.67 -3.05
CA ILE A 29 21.73 -25.22 -3.09
C ILE A 29 21.81 -26.56 -2.33
N ASP A 30 21.40 -26.57 -1.06
CA ASP A 30 21.30 -27.78 -0.25
C ASP A 30 20.31 -27.59 0.93
N SER A 31 20.05 -28.67 1.67
CA SER A 31 19.11 -28.66 2.80
C SER A 31 19.56 -27.80 3.99
N ARG A 32 20.87 -27.62 4.18
CA ARG A 32 21.44 -26.76 5.21
C ARG A 32 21.18 -25.30 4.86
N THR A 33 21.46 -24.89 3.62
CA THR A 33 21.16 -23.55 3.11
C THR A 33 19.67 -23.22 3.18
N HIS A 34 18.83 -24.18 2.80
CA HIS A 34 17.37 -24.04 2.92
C HIS A 34 16.94 -23.75 4.37
N ARG A 35 17.42 -24.55 5.32
CA ARG A 35 17.10 -24.41 6.75
C ARG A 35 17.53 -23.04 7.29
N ILE A 36 18.71 -22.58 6.94
CA ILE A 36 19.23 -21.28 7.41
C ILE A 36 18.45 -20.11 6.78
N SER A 37 18.06 -20.26 5.50
CA SER A 37 17.30 -19.25 4.76
C SER A 37 15.80 -19.19 5.12
N LEU A 38 15.32 -20.10 5.97
CA LEU A 38 13.89 -20.31 6.21
C LEU A 38 13.17 -19.04 6.67
N HIS A 39 13.80 -18.23 7.52
CA HIS A 39 13.20 -17.00 8.04
C HIS A 39 12.88 -15.99 6.92
N LYS A 40 13.80 -15.74 5.98
CA LYS A 40 13.55 -14.88 4.81
C LYS A 40 12.54 -15.51 3.84
N LEU A 41 12.64 -16.82 3.61
CA LEU A 41 11.71 -17.55 2.74
C LEU A 41 10.26 -17.47 3.24
N GLN A 42 10.04 -17.62 4.54
CA GLN A 42 8.70 -17.59 5.13
C GLN A 42 8.02 -16.25 4.90
N VAL A 43 8.74 -15.14 5.07
CA VAL A 43 8.22 -13.78 4.80
C VAL A 43 7.80 -13.65 3.33
N ARG A 44 8.66 -14.08 2.39
CA ARG A 44 8.34 -14.01 0.95
C ARG A 44 7.18 -14.91 0.56
N GLN A 45 7.15 -16.13 1.10
CA GLN A 45 6.05 -17.07 0.86
C GLN A 45 4.73 -16.54 1.40
N ALA A 46 4.74 -15.87 2.55
CA ALA A 46 3.57 -15.19 3.11
C ALA A 46 3.08 -14.07 2.19
N LEU A 47 3.99 -13.22 1.69
CA LEU A 47 3.66 -12.16 0.73
C LEU A 47 3.09 -12.72 -0.58
N LYS A 48 3.73 -13.74 -1.17
CA LYS A 48 3.24 -14.42 -2.38
C LYS A 48 1.88 -15.07 -2.16
N ARG A 49 1.66 -15.69 -0.99
CA ARG A 49 0.36 -16.27 -0.61
C ARG A 49 -0.70 -15.19 -0.49
N ASN A 50 -0.43 -14.09 0.23
CA ASN A 50 -1.34 -12.96 0.36
C ASN A 50 -1.70 -12.39 -1.02
N ALA A 51 -0.71 -12.13 -1.87
CA ALA A 51 -0.95 -11.62 -3.22
C ALA A 51 -1.83 -12.55 -4.07
N ARG A 52 -1.63 -13.87 -3.99
CA ARG A 52 -2.48 -14.85 -4.68
C ARG A 52 -3.91 -14.85 -4.14
N VAL A 53 -4.08 -14.84 -2.82
CA VAL A 53 -5.41 -14.81 -2.17
C VAL A 53 -6.16 -13.53 -2.54
N VAL A 54 -5.51 -12.38 -2.43
CA VAL A 54 -6.08 -11.08 -2.77
C VAL A 54 -6.43 -11.00 -4.26
N ALA A 55 -5.55 -11.46 -5.15
CA ALA A 55 -5.82 -11.48 -6.58
C ALA A 55 -6.99 -12.41 -6.94
N ALA A 56 -7.15 -13.53 -6.23
CA ALA A 56 -8.31 -14.39 -6.40
C ALA A 56 -9.63 -13.69 -6.01
N ARG A 57 -9.59 -12.79 -5.03
CA ARG A 57 -10.76 -12.00 -4.57
C ARG A 57 -11.10 -10.86 -5.54
N PHE A 58 -10.14 -9.98 -5.80
CA PHE A 58 -10.38 -8.71 -6.50
C PHE A 58 -9.92 -8.70 -7.96
N GLY A 59 -9.42 -9.83 -8.47
CA GLY A 59 -8.85 -9.94 -9.80
C GLY A 59 -7.36 -9.62 -9.85
N CYS A 60 -6.75 -9.92 -10.99
CA CYS A 60 -5.33 -9.70 -11.27
C CYS A 60 -5.05 -8.42 -12.05
N THR A 61 -6.09 -7.72 -12.51
CA THR A 61 -5.94 -6.42 -13.16
C THR A 61 -5.62 -5.39 -12.11
N ILE A 62 -4.33 -5.17 -11.89
CA ILE A 62 -3.84 -4.11 -11.02
C ILE A 62 -4.06 -2.80 -11.76
N SER A 63 -4.90 -1.93 -11.21
CA SER A 63 -5.00 -0.56 -11.70
C SER A 63 -3.92 0.26 -11.00
N PRO A 64 -2.81 0.62 -11.66
CA PRO A 64 -1.75 1.41 -11.03
C PRO A 64 -2.29 2.70 -10.40
N PHE A 65 -1.62 3.12 -9.34
CA PHE A 65 -1.91 4.35 -8.64
C PHE A 65 -1.53 5.59 -9.49
N ASN A 66 -2.42 6.56 -9.38
CA ASN A 66 -2.44 7.96 -9.79
C ASN A 66 -2.31 8.45 -11.23
N SER A 67 -3.13 9.48 -11.48
CA SER A 67 -3.16 10.39 -12.63
C SER A 67 -1.83 11.12 -12.88
N ILE A 68 -0.97 11.22 -11.87
CA ILE A 68 0.32 11.92 -11.88
C ILE A 68 1.41 11.08 -12.56
N CYS A 69 1.51 9.79 -12.24
CA CYS A 69 2.51 8.89 -12.82
C CYS A 69 2.07 8.34 -14.18
N ARG A 70 0.76 8.39 -14.49
CA ARG A 70 0.20 7.96 -15.79
C ARG A 70 0.82 8.63 -17.01
N ARG A 71 1.47 9.78 -16.85
CA ARG A 71 2.05 10.54 -17.97
C ARG A 71 3.57 10.57 -17.99
N SER A 72 4.25 10.29 -16.89
CA SER A 72 5.71 10.50 -16.81
C SER A 72 6.52 9.22 -16.89
N LEU A 73 6.04 8.13 -16.28
CA LEU A 73 6.70 6.83 -16.36
C LEU A 73 5.79 5.93 -17.21
N ASP A 74 6.34 5.22 -18.20
CA ASP A 74 5.71 4.08 -18.91
C ASP A 74 5.41 2.93 -17.92
N SER A 75 4.60 3.26 -16.91
CA SER A 75 4.25 2.48 -15.72
C SER A 75 3.28 1.34 -16.05
N LEU A 76 2.82 1.26 -17.29
CA LEU A 76 1.95 0.19 -17.78
C LEU A 76 2.66 -1.17 -17.82
N GLU A 77 3.99 -1.20 -17.93
CA GLU A 77 4.75 -2.47 -17.97
C GLU A 77 5.32 -2.92 -16.62
N ARG A 78 5.22 -2.11 -15.54
CA ARG A 78 5.63 -2.60 -14.22
C ARG A 78 4.63 -3.67 -13.80
N ILE A 79 5.04 -4.94 -13.91
CA ILE A 79 4.27 -6.07 -13.44
C ILE A 79 4.20 -5.96 -11.92
N TYR A 80 3.18 -5.28 -11.40
CA TYR A 80 2.97 -5.05 -9.97
C TYR A 80 2.88 -6.36 -9.16
N SER A 81 2.61 -7.50 -9.81
CA SER A 81 2.68 -8.81 -9.16
C SER A 81 4.11 -9.24 -8.79
N GLN A 82 5.15 -8.60 -9.35
CA GLN A 82 6.55 -8.77 -9.00
C GLN A 82 7.11 -7.61 -8.17
N ALA A 83 6.38 -6.50 -8.00
CA ALA A 83 6.87 -5.31 -7.32
C ALA A 83 7.38 -5.58 -5.90
N THR A 84 6.73 -6.46 -5.15
CA THR A 84 7.21 -6.84 -3.81
C THR A 84 8.61 -7.43 -3.83
N ALA A 85 8.98 -8.14 -4.89
CA ALA A 85 10.30 -8.72 -5.06
C ALA A 85 11.36 -7.65 -5.39
N HIS A 86 10.97 -6.57 -6.07
CA HIS A 86 11.85 -5.45 -6.38
C HIS A 86 12.08 -4.52 -5.17
N LEU A 87 11.21 -4.56 -4.17
CA LEU A 87 11.23 -3.66 -3.00
C LEU A 87 11.83 -4.30 -1.75
N ASP A 88 12.31 -5.53 -1.82
CA ASP A 88 12.79 -6.24 -0.63
C ASP A 88 13.99 -5.56 0.05
N TYR A 89 14.76 -4.76 -0.68
CA TYR A 89 15.89 -4.00 -0.14
C TYR A 89 15.46 -2.90 0.83
N LEU A 90 14.19 -2.48 0.79
CA LEU A 90 13.63 -1.44 1.67
C LEU A 90 13.22 -1.95 3.06
N GLU A 91 13.37 -3.25 3.33
CA GLU A 91 12.93 -3.90 4.58
C GLU A 91 11.51 -3.48 5.01
N LEU A 92 10.50 -3.88 4.24
CA LEU A 92 9.09 -3.51 4.46
C LEU A 92 8.52 -4.12 5.76
N ASN A 93 8.88 -3.52 6.90
CA ASN A 93 8.62 -4.00 8.26
C ASN A 93 7.61 -3.09 9.02
N GLY A 94 7.13 -2.04 8.37
CA GLY A 94 6.18 -1.07 8.87
C GLY A 94 6.71 0.07 9.75
N ASP A 95 8.03 0.20 9.89
CA ASP A 95 8.66 1.39 10.51
C ASP A 95 8.78 2.58 9.54
N LEU A 96 8.69 2.33 8.24
CA LEU A 96 8.78 3.32 7.16
C LEU A 96 10.10 4.12 7.17
N HIS A 97 11.20 3.54 7.67
CA HIS A 97 12.48 4.24 7.75
C HIS A 97 13.02 4.65 6.36
N TRP A 98 12.62 3.94 5.30
CA TRP A 98 12.98 4.25 3.92
C TRP A 98 12.29 5.52 3.37
N MET A 99 11.21 6.01 4.01
CA MET A 99 10.55 7.27 3.65
C MET A 99 11.36 8.46 4.13
N GLN A 100 12.43 8.80 3.42
CA GLN A 100 13.27 9.95 3.77
C GLN A 100 12.55 11.28 3.50
N PRO A 101 12.89 12.36 4.22
CA PRO A 101 12.42 13.69 3.85
C PRO A 101 12.83 14.05 2.42
N PRO A 102 11.95 14.67 1.62
CA PRO A 102 12.34 15.15 0.29
C PRO A 102 13.37 16.27 0.39
N ASP A 103 14.11 16.48 -0.70
CA ASP A 103 14.96 17.67 -0.84
C ASP A 103 14.10 18.94 -0.66
N PRO A 104 14.50 19.89 0.23
CA PRO A 104 13.73 21.11 0.49
C PRO A 104 13.40 21.92 -0.77
N GLU A 105 14.28 21.94 -1.77
CA GLU A 105 14.06 22.67 -3.03
C GLU A 105 12.93 22.02 -3.84
N ILE A 106 12.85 20.68 -3.83
CA ILE A 106 11.81 19.93 -4.53
C ILE A 106 10.51 19.96 -3.72
N ALA A 107 10.60 19.88 -2.39
CA ALA A 107 9.46 19.93 -1.47
C ALA A 107 8.65 21.22 -1.62
N GLY A 108 9.32 22.35 -1.85
CA GLY A 108 8.67 23.65 -2.08
C GLY A 108 7.75 23.71 -3.29
N SER A 109 7.90 22.76 -4.24
CA SER A 109 7.04 22.66 -5.42
C SER A 109 5.70 21.95 -5.14
N ASN A 110 5.53 21.36 -3.95
CA ASN A 110 4.32 20.63 -3.59
C ASN A 110 3.52 21.40 -2.52
N SER A 111 2.60 22.24 -3.00
CA SER A 111 1.75 23.11 -2.17
C SER A 111 0.41 22.48 -1.77
N TRP A 112 0.13 21.24 -2.17
CA TRP A 112 -1.15 20.59 -1.92
C TRP A 112 -1.22 20.07 -0.48
N ASN A 113 -2.39 20.17 0.14
CA ASN A 113 -2.66 19.55 1.43
C ASN A 113 -2.54 18.02 1.28
N ARG A 114 -1.82 17.36 2.20
CA ARG A 114 -1.60 15.90 2.19
C ARG A 114 -2.41 15.19 3.27
N GLY A 115 -3.20 15.92 4.06
CA GLY A 115 -3.88 15.40 5.23
C GLY A 115 -3.11 15.69 6.52
N GLN A 116 -3.68 15.25 7.64
CA GLN A 116 -3.08 15.36 8.96
C GLN A 116 -3.02 13.98 9.60
N GLY A 117 -1.97 13.75 10.39
CA GLY A 117 -1.86 12.57 11.23
C GLY A 117 -3.08 12.43 12.15
N VAL A 118 -3.61 11.23 12.21
CA VAL A 118 -4.73 10.85 13.06
C VAL A 118 -4.23 10.76 14.50
N SER A 119 -5.05 11.22 15.45
CA SER A 119 -4.69 11.14 16.87
C SER A 119 -4.50 9.70 17.32
N LYS A 120 -3.67 9.51 18.34
CA LYS A 120 -3.40 8.18 18.90
C LYS A 120 -4.69 7.51 19.40
N GLU A 121 -5.54 8.24 20.10
CA GLU A 121 -6.81 7.73 20.64
C GLU A 121 -7.70 7.20 19.51
N ARG A 122 -7.69 7.89 18.37
CA ARG A 122 -8.47 7.52 17.21
C ARG A 122 -7.92 6.28 16.51
N LEU A 123 -6.60 6.13 16.41
CA LEU A 123 -5.97 4.90 15.92
C LEU A 123 -6.20 3.72 16.87
N ASP A 124 -6.13 3.95 18.19
CA ASP A 124 -6.40 2.93 19.20
C ASP A 124 -7.85 2.44 19.11
N GLN A 125 -8.82 3.34 18.86
CA GLN A 125 -10.22 2.98 18.59
C GLN A 125 -10.35 2.12 17.32
N LEU A 126 -9.64 2.46 16.24
CA LEU A 126 -9.63 1.69 15.01
C LEU A 126 -9.08 0.27 15.25
N VAL A 127 -7.93 0.17 15.92
CA VAL A 127 -7.31 -1.11 16.28
C VAL A 127 -8.23 -1.94 17.17
N ALA A 128 -8.87 -1.33 18.17
CA ALA A 128 -9.85 -2.00 19.01
C ALA A 128 -11.05 -2.51 18.19
N SER A 129 -11.52 -1.74 17.20
CA SER A 129 -12.58 -2.18 16.30
C SER A 129 -12.16 -3.37 15.43
N GLY A 130 -10.93 -3.36 14.90
CA GLY A 130 -10.39 -4.50 14.14
C GLY A 130 -10.30 -5.76 14.99
N LYS A 131 -9.79 -5.64 16.23
CA LYS A 131 -9.70 -6.76 17.18
C LYS A 131 -11.06 -7.38 17.50
N ARG A 132 -12.12 -6.57 17.65
CA ARG A 132 -13.48 -7.08 17.91
C ARG A 132 -13.97 -8.01 16.81
N VAL A 133 -13.62 -7.72 15.56
CA VAL A 133 -14.05 -8.50 14.38
C VAL A 133 -12.95 -9.45 13.86
N GLY A 134 -11.92 -9.69 14.67
CA GLY A 134 -10.86 -10.66 14.36
C GLY A 134 -9.93 -10.28 13.20
N VAL A 135 -9.74 -8.98 12.92
CA VAL A 135 -8.80 -8.48 11.90
C VAL A 135 -7.68 -7.64 12.49
N GLU A 136 -6.55 -7.60 11.79
CA GLU A 136 -5.37 -6.84 12.15
C GLU A 136 -5.02 -5.84 11.05
N PHE A 137 -4.50 -4.68 11.44
CA PHE A 137 -4.04 -3.66 10.51
C PHE A 137 -2.53 -3.81 10.26
N PRO A 138 -2.06 -3.55 9.03
CA PRO A 138 -0.62 -3.50 8.77
C PRO A 138 0.03 -2.43 9.65
N LYS A 139 1.18 -2.76 10.27
CA LYS A 139 1.94 -1.81 11.08
C LYS A 139 2.27 -0.53 10.29
N ALA A 140 2.73 -0.68 9.04
CA ALA A 140 2.98 0.42 8.11
C ALA A 140 1.80 1.40 7.99
N PHE A 141 0.58 0.88 7.93
CA PHE A 141 -0.63 1.69 7.82
C PHE A 141 -0.83 2.54 9.08
N LEU A 142 -0.74 1.92 10.25
CA LEU A 142 -0.88 2.64 11.52
C LEU A 142 0.23 3.68 11.73
N THR A 143 1.47 3.35 11.37
CA THR A 143 2.63 4.25 11.43
C THR A 143 2.41 5.48 10.55
N LEU A 144 2.01 5.29 9.28
CA LEU A 144 1.74 6.40 8.37
C LEU A 144 0.57 7.24 8.85
N MET A 145 -0.57 6.60 9.16
CA MET A 145 -1.80 7.32 9.51
C MET A 145 -1.65 8.12 10.81
N GLY A 146 -0.72 7.75 11.70
CA GLY A 146 -0.43 8.47 12.94
C GLY A 146 0.61 9.58 12.83
N SER A 147 1.16 9.86 11.64
CA SER A 147 2.29 10.77 11.49
C SER A 147 2.09 11.78 10.36
N THR A 148 1.81 13.03 10.73
CA THR A 148 1.82 14.17 9.78
C THR A 148 3.17 14.27 9.07
N ASP A 149 4.27 14.15 9.82
CA ASP A 149 5.63 14.23 9.28
C ASP A 149 5.92 13.18 8.20
N LEU A 150 5.34 11.98 8.27
CA LEU A 150 5.48 10.96 7.22
C LEU A 150 4.56 11.24 6.02
N MET A 151 3.32 11.66 6.27
CA MET A 151 2.41 12.08 5.20
C MET A 151 2.99 13.22 4.37
N GLU A 152 3.68 14.18 5.02
CA GLU A 152 4.34 15.30 4.37
C GLU A 152 5.48 14.90 3.43
N ARG A 153 6.03 13.70 3.59
CA ARG A 153 7.07 13.17 2.70
C ARG A 153 6.51 12.61 1.39
N MET A 154 5.19 12.53 1.23
CA MET A 154 4.57 11.99 0.03
C MET A 154 4.32 13.07 -1.03
N PHE A 155 4.62 12.74 -2.29
CA PHE A 155 4.12 13.49 -3.44
C PHE A 155 2.82 12.87 -3.95
N LEU A 156 1.68 13.49 -3.62
CA LEU A 156 0.35 12.97 -3.92
C LEU A 156 -0.38 13.68 -5.07
N GLY A 157 0.22 14.74 -5.63
CA GLY A 157 -0.27 15.56 -6.76
C GLY A 157 -1.78 15.78 -6.84
N GLY A 158 -2.36 16.20 -5.71
CA GLY A 158 -3.78 16.53 -5.58
C GLY A 158 -4.54 15.56 -4.67
N ASP A 159 -4.01 14.37 -4.40
CA ASP A 159 -4.61 13.48 -3.40
C ASP A 159 -4.16 13.86 -1.98
N TYR A 160 -4.93 13.42 -0.99
CA TYR A 160 -4.66 13.67 0.41
C TYR A 160 -5.10 12.49 1.29
N PHE A 161 -4.37 12.27 2.39
CA PHE A 161 -4.71 11.26 3.37
C PHE A 161 -5.89 11.73 4.22
N ASP A 162 -6.89 10.87 4.37
CA ASP A 162 -8.07 11.08 5.20
C ASP A 162 -8.58 9.74 5.70
N LEU A 163 -8.47 9.51 7.00
CA LEU A 163 -8.91 8.26 7.61
C LEU A 163 -10.41 8.26 7.83
N GLY A 164 -11.10 7.29 7.27
CA GLY A 164 -12.53 7.17 7.45
C GLY A 164 -12.98 6.98 8.92
N PRO A 165 -14.19 7.43 9.30
CA PRO A 165 -14.85 7.22 10.58
C PRO A 165 -15.01 5.78 11.05
N SER A 166 -14.96 4.77 10.19
CA SER A 166 -15.08 3.39 10.64
C SER A 166 -14.64 2.39 9.59
N LEU A 167 -14.39 1.16 10.08
CA LEU A 167 -14.42 -0.02 9.22
C LEU A 167 -15.82 -0.19 8.60
N VAL A 168 -15.86 -0.79 7.42
CA VAL A 168 -17.08 -1.25 6.75
C VAL A 168 -16.88 -2.71 6.36
N LYS A 169 -17.82 -3.58 6.72
CA LYS A 169 -17.79 -4.99 6.32
C LYS A 169 -18.15 -5.09 4.83
N CYS A 170 -17.33 -5.83 4.08
CA CYS A 170 -17.62 -6.12 2.67
C CYS A 170 -18.82 -7.06 2.55
N ASN A 171 -19.61 -6.90 1.48
CA ASN A 171 -20.55 -7.94 1.09
C ASN A 171 -19.81 -9.16 0.55
N SER A 172 -20.42 -10.34 0.64
CA SER A 172 -19.92 -11.59 0.06
C SER A 172 -19.51 -11.42 -1.41
N ASP A 173 -20.31 -10.65 -2.16
CA ASP A 173 -20.12 -10.43 -3.59
C ASP A 173 -18.95 -9.48 -3.91
N ASP A 174 -18.56 -8.62 -2.97
CA ASP A 174 -17.46 -7.67 -3.15
C ASP A 174 -16.09 -8.33 -2.96
N ASP A 175 -15.98 -9.30 -2.04
CA ASP A 175 -14.70 -9.94 -1.70
C ASP A 175 -14.68 -11.47 -1.84
N LYS A 176 -15.70 -12.05 -2.47
CA LYS A 176 -15.89 -13.49 -2.72
C LYS A 176 -15.86 -14.32 -1.45
N ASP A 177 -16.73 -13.96 -0.50
CA ASP A 177 -16.82 -14.58 0.83
C ASP A 177 -15.49 -14.53 1.60
N GLY A 178 -14.68 -13.49 1.35
CA GLY A 178 -13.41 -13.27 2.01
C GLY A 178 -13.56 -12.86 3.47
N GLY A 179 -14.75 -12.39 3.85
CA GLY A 179 -15.11 -11.96 5.20
C GLY A 179 -14.35 -10.72 5.66
N GLY A 180 -13.89 -9.90 4.71
CA GLY A 180 -13.04 -8.76 4.98
C GLY A 180 -13.79 -7.47 5.25
N TYR A 181 -12.99 -6.49 5.65
CA TYR A 181 -13.41 -5.15 6.04
C TYR A 181 -12.56 -4.14 5.31
N VAL A 182 -13.16 -2.99 5.00
CA VAL A 182 -12.47 -1.88 4.32
C VAL A 182 -12.54 -0.61 5.17
N ILE A 183 -11.53 0.25 5.02
CA ILE A 183 -11.53 1.61 5.54
C ILE A 183 -10.86 2.54 4.54
N ASP A 184 -11.53 3.64 4.20
CA ASP A 184 -10.95 4.68 3.37
C ASP A 184 -9.80 5.37 4.10
N PHE A 185 -8.71 5.67 3.41
CA PHE A 185 -7.56 6.34 4.00
C PHE A 185 -6.90 7.41 3.11
N LEU A 186 -7.29 7.47 1.84
CA LEU A 186 -6.79 8.45 0.88
C LEU A 186 -7.93 8.82 -0.08
N SER A 187 -8.03 10.11 -0.40
CA SER A 187 -9.00 10.66 -1.34
C SER A 187 -8.29 11.54 -2.35
N ASP A 188 -8.84 11.63 -3.56
CA ASP A 188 -8.48 12.71 -4.46
C ASP A 188 -9.08 14.05 -3.97
N GLN A 189 -8.50 15.17 -4.41
CA GLN A 189 -8.98 16.53 -4.07
C GLN A 189 -10.45 16.79 -4.41
N GLN A 190 -11.04 16.02 -5.33
CA GLN A 190 -12.43 16.19 -5.77
C GLN A 190 -13.40 15.29 -5.02
N CYS A 191 -12.92 14.44 -4.11
CA CYS A 191 -13.72 13.43 -3.43
C CYS A 191 -14.50 12.53 -4.40
N CYS A 192 -13.93 12.26 -5.58
CA CYS A 192 -14.51 11.42 -6.63
C CYS A 192 -13.74 10.11 -6.82
N ARG A 193 -12.64 9.92 -6.09
CA ARG A 193 -11.91 8.66 -6.01
C ARG A 193 -11.30 8.48 -4.64
N TYR A 194 -11.39 7.25 -4.14
CA TYR A 194 -10.88 6.87 -2.85
C TYR A 194 -9.96 5.67 -2.96
N TRP A 195 -9.04 5.57 -2.01
CA TRP A 195 -8.32 4.34 -1.74
C TRP A 195 -8.65 3.86 -0.34
N SER A 196 -8.90 2.56 -0.28
CA SER A 196 -9.34 1.89 0.92
C SER A 196 -8.37 0.76 1.25
N LEU A 197 -8.07 0.62 2.53
CA LEU A 197 -7.34 -0.53 3.04
C LEU A 197 -8.34 -1.64 3.28
N TYR A 198 -8.17 -2.76 2.58
CA TYR A 198 -8.87 -4.01 2.89
C TYR A 198 -8.05 -4.82 3.88
N VAL A 199 -8.71 -5.34 4.92
CA VAL A 199 -8.15 -6.27 5.90
C VAL A 199 -9.10 -7.46 6.08
N ALA A 200 -8.55 -8.65 6.28
CA ALA A 200 -9.33 -9.87 6.51
C ALA A 200 -8.66 -10.76 7.56
N PRO A 201 -9.40 -11.73 8.15
CA PRO A 201 -8.85 -12.65 9.14
C PRO A 201 -7.59 -13.37 8.63
N GLY A 202 -6.61 -13.60 9.51
CA GLY A 202 -5.33 -14.22 9.16
C GLY A 202 -4.27 -13.24 8.61
N GLY A 203 -4.49 -11.93 8.77
CA GLY A 203 -3.52 -10.88 8.42
C GLY A 203 -3.46 -10.51 6.94
N TYR A 204 -4.40 -11.04 6.13
CA TYR A 204 -4.51 -10.67 4.73
C TYR A 204 -4.93 -9.22 4.59
N HIS A 205 -4.27 -8.48 3.71
CA HIS A 205 -4.60 -7.10 3.45
C HIS A 205 -4.19 -6.69 2.03
N CYS A 206 -4.83 -5.63 1.52
CA CYS A 206 -4.48 -5.02 0.24
C CYS A 206 -4.99 -3.58 0.16
N VAL A 207 -4.53 -2.85 -0.85
CA VAL A 207 -5.05 -1.52 -1.19
C VAL A 207 -6.02 -1.67 -2.35
N LEU A 208 -7.22 -1.12 -2.15
CA LEU A 208 -8.28 -1.07 -3.15
C LEU A 208 -8.46 0.36 -3.63
N ASN A 209 -8.81 0.50 -4.91
CA ASN A 209 -9.38 1.73 -5.46
C ASN A 209 -10.91 1.59 -5.42
N ALA A 210 -11.55 2.49 -4.69
CA ALA A 210 -12.99 2.55 -4.49
C ALA A 210 -13.52 3.84 -5.15
N PRO A 211 -14.23 3.78 -6.29
CA PRO A 211 -14.68 4.97 -7.01
C PRO A 211 -15.60 5.87 -6.16
N TYR A 212 -16.34 5.28 -5.22
CA TYR A 212 -17.29 5.99 -4.37
C TYR A 212 -16.96 5.89 -2.87
N GLY A 213 -15.77 5.39 -2.54
CA GLY A 213 -15.37 5.09 -1.17
C GLY A 213 -16.05 3.83 -0.61
N ALA A 214 -15.60 3.40 0.57
CA ALA A 214 -16.19 2.27 1.28
C ALA A 214 -17.53 2.61 1.93
N ARG A 215 -17.77 3.90 2.20
CA ARG A 215 -18.98 4.38 2.86
C ARG A 215 -20.00 4.84 1.85
N CYS A 216 -21.23 4.38 2.04
CA CYS A 216 -22.34 4.93 1.27
C CYS A 216 -22.62 6.36 1.74
N TRP A 217 -22.45 7.31 0.84
CA TRP A 217 -22.74 8.72 1.08
C TRP A 217 -24.22 8.97 1.44
N LYS A 218 -25.14 8.08 1.02
CA LYS A 218 -26.57 8.14 1.41
C LYS A 218 -26.80 7.74 2.87
N CYS A 219 -25.89 6.99 3.48
CA CYS A 219 -25.92 6.63 4.89
C CYS A 219 -25.14 7.60 5.78
N ALA A 220 -24.51 8.63 5.23
CA ALA A 220 -23.77 9.60 6.01
C ALA A 220 -24.69 10.34 7.01
N GLU A 221 -24.17 10.60 8.20
CA GLU A 221 -24.90 11.36 9.24
C GLU A 221 -25.06 12.83 8.87
N VAL A 222 -24.17 13.33 8.02
CA VAL A 222 -24.16 14.71 7.51
C VAL A 222 -24.26 14.65 6.00
N GLY A 223 -25.12 15.48 5.42
CA GLY A 223 -25.22 15.61 3.97
C GLY A 223 -23.89 16.00 3.33
N PRO A 224 -23.69 15.73 2.03
CA PRO A 224 -22.41 15.94 1.34
C PRO A 224 -21.89 17.39 1.36
N TYR A 225 -22.75 18.36 1.70
CA TYR A 225 -22.41 19.78 1.80
C TYR A 225 -22.55 20.33 3.23
N GLY A 226 -22.44 19.47 4.25
CA GLY A 226 -22.54 19.89 5.66
C GLY A 226 -23.97 20.17 6.14
N GLY A 227 -24.98 19.85 5.33
CA GLY A 227 -26.39 19.99 5.68
C GLY A 227 -26.94 18.79 6.44
N ASP A 228 -28.22 18.87 6.80
CA ASP A 228 -28.94 17.77 7.45
C ASP A 228 -28.90 16.49 6.61
N GLN A 229 -29.01 15.34 7.29
CA GLN A 229 -29.11 14.05 6.65
C GLN A 229 -30.33 14.02 5.71
N VAL A 230 -30.09 13.75 4.43
CA VAL A 230 -31.15 13.50 3.46
C VAL A 230 -31.58 12.04 3.60
N VAL A 231 -32.86 11.82 3.92
CA VAL A 231 -33.46 10.49 3.89
C VAL A 231 -33.82 10.16 2.44
N TRP A 232 -33.33 9.02 1.96
CA TRP A 232 -33.59 8.53 0.61
C TRP A 232 -34.59 7.39 0.70
N ASP A 233 -35.79 7.57 0.14
CA ASP A 233 -36.89 6.60 0.24
C ASP A 233 -36.55 5.23 -0.37
N ASP A 234 -35.59 5.18 -1.30
CA ASP A 234 -35.12 3.98 -1.99
C ASP A 234 -33.84 3.37 -1.38
N HIS A 235 -33.35 3.91 -0.25
CA HIS A 235 -32.09 3.48 0.37
C HIS A 235 -32.29 2.84 1.74
N THR A 236 -32.11 1.53 1.80
CA THR A 236 -32.07 0.80 3.07
C THR A 236 -30.81 1.18 3.84
N LYS A 237 -30.97 1.62 5.10
CA LYS A 237 -29.84 1.92 5.99
C LYS A 237 -28.91 0.70 6.11
N CYS A 238 -27.61 0.95 6.23
CA CYS A 238 -26.62 -0.09 6.49
C CYS A 238 -27.02 -0.94 7.71
N GLU A 239 -27.04 -2.26 7.51
CA GLU A 239 -27.05 -3.21 8.61
C GLU A 239 -25.73 -3.15 9.38
N VAL A 240 -25.72 -3.66 10.60
CA VAL A 240 -24.53 -3.67 11.47
C VAL A 240 -24.19 -5.10 11.83
N HIS A 241 -22.92 -5.47 11.66
CA HIS A 241 -22.35 -6.75 12.05
C HIS A 241 -21.24 -6.51 13.07
N GLU A 242 -21.42 -7.04 14.28
CA GLU A 242 -20.43 -6.92 15.37
C GLU A 242 -20.03 -5.45 15.68
N GLY A 243 -20.98 -4.53 15.53
CA GLY A 243 -20.76 -3.09 15.74
C GLY A 243 -20.09 -2.37 14.57
N VAL A 244 -19.94 -3.03 13.42
CA VAL A 244 -19.38 -2.47 12.18
C VAL A 244 -20.46 -2.42 11.10
N PRO A 245 -20.67 -1.30 10.40
CA PRO A 245 -21.64 -1.23 9.30
C PRO A 245 -21.25 -2.18 8.17
N ILE A 246 -22.24 -2.83 7.57
CA ILE A 246 -22.11 -3.58 6.32
C ILE A 246 -22.28 -2.60 5.16
N ALA A 247 -21.50 -2.78 4.10
CA ALA A 247 -21.67 -2.02 2.86
C ALA A 247 -23.09 -2.21 2.31
N CYS A 248 -23.92 -1.17 2.28
CA CYS A 248 -25.30 -1.26 1.81
C CYS A 248 -25.43 -1.30 0.27
N GLU A 249 -24.38 -0.88 -0.43
CA GLU A 249 -24.28 -0.95 -1.89
C GLU A 249 -22.98 -1.68 -2.27
N LYS A 250 -22.95 -2.22 -3.48
CA LYS A 250 -21.75 -2.86 -4.04
C LYS A 250 -20.61 -1.83 -4.09
N LEU A 251 -19.46 -2.17 -3.53
CA LEU A 251 -18.35 -1.22 -3.37
C LEU A 251 -17.68 -0.85 -4.71
N GLY A 252 -17.82 -1.69 -5.73
CA GLY A 252 -17.25 -1.42 -7.06
C GLY A 252 -15.72 -1.28 -7.05
N VAL A 253 -15.07 -2.00 -6.13
CA VAL A 253 -13.64 -1.89 -5.86
C VAL A 253 -12.79 -2.57 -6.94
N SER A 254 -11.57 -2.08 -7.10
CA SER A 254 -10.53 -2.72 -7.91
C SER A 254 -9.22 -2.80 -7.13
N LEU A 255 -8.42 -3.84 -7.40
CA LEU A 255 -7.13 -4.02 -6.74
C LEU A 255 -6.14 -2.95 -7.18
N ALA A 256 -5.67 -2.12 -6.24
CA ALA A 256 -4.58 -1.19 -6.48
C ALA A 256 -3.22 -1.83 -6.17
N HIS A 257 -3.13 -2.60 -5.08
CA HIS A 257 -1.91 -3.35 -4.75
C HIS A 257 -2.17 -4.45 -3.72
N PRO A 258 -1.52 -5.63 -3.80
CA PRO A 258 -1.72 -6.72 -2.84
C PRO A 258 -1.09 -6.50 -1.47
N ASN A 259 -0.39 -5.39 -1.23
CA ASN A 259 0.28 -5.10 0.05
C ASN A 259 0.34 -3.58 0.26
N PHE A 260 0.02 -3.12 1.47
CA PHE A 260 -0.06 -1.68 1.75
C PHE A 260 1.32 -1.00 1.71
N GLU A 261 2.32 -1.57 2.37
CA GLU A 261 3.63 -0.92 2.49
C GLU A 261 4.37 -0.88 1.16
N ALA A 262 4.28 -1.95 0.36
CA ALA A 262 4.81 -1.96 -1.00
C ALA A 262 4.09 -0.94 -1.90
N TRP A 263 2.77 -0.79 -1.78
CA TRP A 263 2.03 0.28 -2.48
C TRP A 263 2.55 1.65 -2.08
N LEU A 264 2.75 1.89 -0.79
CA LEU A 264 3.25 3.16 -0.27
C LEU A 264 4.66 3.45 -0.80
N ALA A 265 5.55 2.46 -0.78
CA ALA A 265 6.92 2.59 -1.29
C ALA A 265 6.95 2.97 -2.77
N MET A 266 6.16 2.29 -3.59
CA MET A 266 6.09 2.62 -5.02
C MET A 266 5.60 4.05 -5.22
N ASN A 267 4.55 4.48 -4.53
CA ASN A 267 4.01 5.83 -4.69
C ASN A 267 4.95 6.92 -4.21
N TYR A 268 5.66 6.67 -3.11
CA TYR A 268 6.70 7.57 -2.61
C TYR A 268 7.80 7.75 -3.65
N PHE A 269 8.41 6.65 -4.12
CA PHE A 269 9.53 6.73 -5.05
C PHE A 269 9.10 7.19 -6.44
N ASP A 270 7.99 6.69 -6.99
CA ASP A 270 7.50 7.11 -8.32
C ASP A 270 7.17 8.61 -8.34
N GLY A 271 6.53 9.12 -7.29
CA GLY A 271 6.21 10.53 -7.17
C GLY A 271 7.47 11.41 -7.19
N TRP A 272 8.47 11.09 -6.36
CA TRP A 272 9.67 11.90 -6.28
C TRP A 272 10.61 11.73 -7.48
N CYS A 273 10.77 10.53 -8.02
CA CYS A 273 11.55 10.31 -9.25
C CYS A 273 10.95 11.11 -10.40
N SER A 274 9.61 11.05 -10.56
CA SER A 274 8.89 11.81 -11.58
C SER A 274 9.15 13.32 -11.47
N ILE A 275 9.12 13.88 -10.25
CA ILE A 275 9.36 15.31 -10.05
C ILE A 275 10.83 15.68 -10.29
N ALA A 276 11.78 14.92 -9.76
CA ALA A 276 13.20 15.17 -9.95
C ALA A 276 13.56 15.18 -11.45
N LEU A 277 13.12 14.15 -12.19
CA LEU A 277 13.36 14.04 -13.63
C LEU A 277 12.72 15.20 -14.41
N ARG A 278 11.47 15.58 -14.09
CA ARG A 278 10.78 16.71 -14.75
C ARG A 278 11.40 18.07 -14.46
N THR A 279 12.08 18.22 -13.33
CA THR A 279 12.72 19.47 -12.92
C THR A 279 14.20 19.52 -13.26
N GLY A 280 14.74 18.47 -13.90
CA GLY A 280 16.16 18.36 -14.24
C GLY A 280 17.07 18.28 -13.00
N LYS A 281 16.53 17.80 -11.87
CA LYS A 281 17.26 17.61 -10.62
C LYS A 281 17.86 16.21 -10.58
N ASP A 282 19.03 16.08 -9.95
CA ASP A 282 19.65 14.78 -9.73
C ASP A 282 18.80 13.93 -8.77
N LEU A 283 18.72 12.63 -9.07
CA LEU A 283 18.10 11.67 -8.18
C LEU A 283 18.93 11.49 -6.90
N THR A 284 18.28 11.17 -5.79
CA THR A 284 18.97 10.70 -4.59
C THR A 284 19.53 9.29 -4.80
N GLU A 285 20.41 8.83 -3.92
CA GLU A 285 20.92 7.45 -3.95
C GLU A 285 19.78 6.42 -3.86
N SER A 286 18.84 6.62 -2.93
CA SER A 286 17.68 5.74 -2.75
C SER A 286 16.73 5.74 -3.96
N GLN A 287 16.57 6.87 -4.64
CA GLN A 287 15.79 6.95 -5.88
C GLN A 287 16.46 6.24 -7.05
N ARG A 288 17.79 6.37 -7.19
CA ARG A 288 18.56 5.61 -8.20
C ARG A 288 18.49 4.11 -7.93
N GLU A 289 18.68 3.71 -6.68
CA GLU A 289 18.56 2.30 -6.27
C GLU A 289 17.17 1.76 -6.60
N TYR A 290 16.11 2.51 -6.28
CA TYR A 290 14.74 2.17 -6.67
C TYR A 290 14.59 1.96 -8.17
N LEU A 291 15.01 2.91 -9.02
CA LEU A 291 14.88 2.78 -10.48
C LEU A 291 15.69 1.59 -11.04
N ASN A 292 16.88 1.33 -10.48
CA ASN A 292 17.71 0.20 -10.85
C ASN A 292 16.99 -1.14 -10.59
N HIS A 293 16.29 -1.25 -9.45
CA HIS A 293 15.52 -2.45 -9.13
C HIS A 293 14.37 -2.71 -10.11
N PHE A 294 13.76 -1.67 -10.69
CA PHE A 294 12.70 -1.81 -11.69
C PHE A 294 13.19 -1.84 -13.15
N GLY A 295 14.51 -1.91 -13.38
CA GLY A 295 15.10 -2.02 -14.71
C GLY A 295 14.94 -0.77 -15.59
N GLN A 296 14.50 0.35 -15.02
CA GLN A 296 14.34 1.61 -15.74
C GLN A 296 15.65 2.39 -15.69
N ARG A 297 16.39 2.40 -16.81
CA ARG A 297 17.59 3.23 -16.95
C ARG A 297 17.19 4.69 -17.11
N GLU A 298 17.87 5.59 -16.40
CA GLU A 298 17.73 7.05 -16.51
C GLU A 298 17.72 7.56 -17.98
N GLU A 299 18.42 6.85 -18.87
CA GLU A 299 18.54 7.19 -20.31
C GLU A 299 17.22 7.19 -21.10
N ALA A 300 16.19 6.46 -20.65
CA ALA A 300 14.88 6.46 -21.32
C ALA A 300 14.15 7.81 -21.15
N PHE A 301 14.40 8.51 -20.03
CA PHE A 301 13.70 9.75 -19.67
C PHE A 301 14.23 11.00 -20.35
N ILE A 302 15.53 11.00 -20.70
CA ILE A 302 16.20 12.15 -21.31
C ILE A 302 15.80 12.31 -22.80
N LYS A 303 15.26 11.25 -23.44
CA LYS A 303 14.96 11.27 -24.87
C LYS A 303 13.56 11.80 -25.24
N GLU A 304 12.68 12.03 -24.27
CA GLU A 304 11.28 12.43 -24.52
C GLU A 304 10.92 13.85 -24.05
N ASN A 305 11.87 14.63 -23.52
CA ASN A 305 11.71 16.06 -23.20
C ASN A 305 12.79 16.89 -23.89
#